data_AF-A0A9P9YBT5-F1
#
_entry.id   AF-A0A9P9YBT5-F1
#
_cell.length_a   1.000
_cell.length_b   1.000
_cell.length_c   1.000
_cell.angle_alpha   90.00
_cell.angle_beta   90.00
_cell.angle_gamma   90.00
#
_symmetry.space_group_name_H-M   'P 1'
#
loop_
_entity.id
_entity.type
_entity.pdbx_description
1 polymer ?
#
loop_
_entity_poly.entity_id
_entity_poly.type
_entity_poly.pdbx_seq_one_letter_code
_entity_poly.pdbx_strand_id
1 'polypeptide(L)'
;MLLLRRLAPLGPKFPGVRWRNFSLMEYAGQWSSTEKLQFQADMRVISDFVTAEEEQCLIWEIEPHISRLPYESSHWDDAIHGYREVQRRKWSPHNRSVLDRVCREACGGQVMPFVHILDLAEVGGIKPHVDSTRVIWTS
;
A
#
# COMPACT_ATOMS: atom_id res chain seq x y z
N MET A 1 -0.73 5.96 -0.91
CA MET A 1 -0.64 4.49 -0.75
C MET A 1 -0.73 4.15 0.73
N LEU A 2 -1.56 3.17 1.12
CA LEU A 2 -1.51 2.56 2.45
C LEU A 2 -0.81 1.21 2.33
N LEU A 3 0.21 0.97 3.14
CA LEU A 3 0.89 -0.31 3.21
C LEU A 3 0.45 -1.03 4.48
N LEU A 4 -0.21 -2.17 4.32
CA LEU A 4 -0.61 -3.04 5.42
C LEU A 4 0.23 -4.31 5.32
N ARG A 5 0.74 -4.79 6.45
CA ARG A 5 1.51 -6.02 6.48
C ARG A 5 0.66 -7.12 7.06
N ARG A 6 0.45 -8.19 6.29
CA ARG A 6 -0.10 -9.43 6.84
C ARG A 6 0.90 -9.97 7.87
N LEU A 7 0.61 -9.79 9.15
CA LEU A 7 1.27 -10.56 10.20
C LEU A 7 0.88 -12.02 9.99
N ALA A 8 1.85 -12.89 9.75
CA ALA A 8 1.60 -14.33 9.74
C ALA A 8 0.92 -14.71 11.07
N PRO A 9 0.00 -15.70 11.08
CA PRO A 9 -0.55 -16.21 12.34
C PRO A 9 0.61 -16.62 13.25
N LEU A 10 0.44 -16.42 14.56
CA LEU A 10 1.44 -16.66 15.61
C LEU A 10 1.96 -18.12 15.57
N GLY A 11 2.92 -18.38 14.68
CA GLY A 11 3.84 -19.50 14.78
C GLY A 11 4.77 -19.30 15.97
N PRO A 12 5.55 -20.32 16.36
CA PRO A 12 6.41 -20.25 17.54
C PRO A 12 7.29 -19.00 17.46
N LYS A 13 7.20 -18.16 18.50
CA LYS A 13 7.94 -16.90 18.60
C LYS A 13 9.43 -17.20 18.52
N PHE A 14 10.06 -16.90 17.38
CA PHE A 14 11.51 -16.84 17.30
C PHE A 14 11.98 -15.62 18.10
N PRO A 15 12.73 -15.81 19.20
CA PRO A 15 13.28 -14.69 19.94
C PRO A 15 14.41 -14.08 19.10
N GLY A 16 14.24 -12.85 18.63
CA GLY A 16 15.36 -12.11 18.05
C GLY A 16 15.13 -11.36 16.74
N VAL A 17 13.88 -11.14 16.29
CA VAL A 17 13.67 -10.14 15.25
C VAL A 17 13.88 -8.76 15.86
N ARG A 18 15.13 -8.34 15.86
CA ARG A 18 15.59 -6.99 16.17
C ARG A 18 15.00 -6.09 15.09
N TRP A 19 13.95 -5.36 15.43
CA TRP A 19 13.40 -4.30 14.59
C TRP A 19 14.51 -3.29 14.33
N ARG A 20 15.16 -3.38 13.17
CA ARG A 20 16.03 -2.31 12.70
C ARG A 20 15.11 -1.12 12.47
N ASN A 21 15.48 0.05 12.97
CA ASN A 21 14.96 1.33 12.48
C ASN A 21 15.33 1.40 11.00
N PHE A 22 14.47 0.89 10.13
CA PHE A 22 14.60 1.12 8.71
C PHE A 22 14.11 2.53 8.45
N SER A 23 14.95 3.36 7.83
CA SER A 23 14.44 4.51 7.09
C SER A 23 13.47 3.96 6.05
N LEU A 24 12.20 4.38 6.10
CA LEU A 24 11.18 3.96 5.12
C LEU A 24 11.40 4.57 3.73
N MET A 25 12.46 5.37 3.58
CA MET A 25 12.88 6.00 2.33
C MET A 25 14.38 5.81 2.14
N GLU A 26 14.77 5.43 0.93
CA GLU A 26 16.15 5.36 0.47
C GLU A 26 16.27 6.11 -0.86
N TYR A 27 17.41 6.78 -1.07
CA TYR A 27 17.71 7.50 -2.30
C TYR A 27 18.71 6.69 -3.11
N ALA A 28 18.27 6.13 -4.24
CA ALA A 28 19.17 5.47 -5.16
C ALA A 28 20.04 6.51 -5.90
N GLY A 29 21.34 6.26 -5.97
CA GLY A 29 22.30 7.14 -6.65
C GLY A 29 22.75 8.35 -5.80
N GLN A 30 23.27 9.37 -6.47
CA GLN A 30 23.75 10.59 -5.83
C GLN A 30 22.69 11.68 -5.95
N TRP A 31 22.30 12.24 -4.80
CA TRP A 31 21.34 13.33 -4.69
C TRP A 31 21.97 14.45 -3.87
N SER A 32 21.91 15.68 -4.38
CA SER A 32 22.29 16.86 -3.60
C SER A 32 21.32 17.09 -2.44
N SER A 33 21.76 17.86 -1.44
CA SER A 33 20.88 18.21 -0.30
C SER A 33 19.63 18.96 -0.73
N THR A 34 19.75 19.81 -1.77
CA THR A 34 18.62 20.59 -2.30
C THR A 34 17.58 19.69 -2.97
N GLU A 35 18.01 18.73 -3.79
CA GLU A 35 17.10 17.77 -4.45
C GLU A 35 16.39 16.88 -3.43
N LYS A 36 17.10 16.43 -2.38
CA LYS A 36 16.48 15.67 -1.29
C LYS A 36 15.40 16.47 -0.57
N LEU A 37 15.68 17.75 -0.28
CA LEU A 37 14.75 18.61 0.43
C LEU A 37 13.49 18.89 -0.41
N GLN A 38 13.66 19.17 -1.71
CA GLN A 38 12.54 19.33 -2.63
C GLN A 38 11.69 18.04 -2.69
N PHE A 39 12.33 16.89 -2.85
CA PHE A 39 11.62 15.60 -2.90
C PHE A 39 10.86 15.29 -1.60
N GLN A 40 11.43 15.60 -0.43
CA GLN A 40 10.76 15.39 0.87
C GLN A 40 9.56 16.31 1.09
N ALA A 41 9.50 17.44 0.39
CA ALA A 41 8.32 18.31 0.43
C ALA A 41 7.14 17.68 -0.31
N ASP A 42 7.42 16.99 -1.42
CA ASP A 42 6.41 16.37 -2.29
C ASP A 42 6.10 14.91 -1.92
N MET A 43 7.06 14.20 -1.30
CA MET A 43 6.93 12.81 -0.86
C MET A 43 6.98 12.74 0.68
N ARG A 44 5.84 12.41 1.29
CA ARG A 44 5.70 12.27 2.74
C ARG A 44 5.47 10.82 3.15
N VAL A 45 6.19 10.38 4.18
CA VAL A 45 5.93 9.12 4.89
C VAL A 45 5.44 9.44 6.29
N ILE A 46 4.23 9.00 6.62
CA ILE A 46 3.64 9.15 7.95
C ILE A 46 3.64 7.76 8.59
N SER A 47 4.53 7.52 9.54
CA SER A 47 4.57 6.28 10.30
C SER A 47 3.36 6.17 11.22
N ASP A 48 2.92 4.94 11.48
CA ASP A 48 1.83 4.64 12.43
C ASP A 48 0.53 5.42 12.14
N PHE A 49 0.31 5.78 10.86
CA PHE A 49 -0.89 6.50 10.43
C PHE A 49 -2.17 5.70 10.65
N VAL A 50 -2.08 4.38 10.47
CA VAL A 50 -3.15 3.41 10.72
C VAL A 50 -2.77 2.66 11.99
N THR A 51 -3.68 2.63 12.96
CA THR A 51 -3.47 1.88 14.20
C THR A 51 -3.50 0.37 13.95
N ALA A 52 -2.98 -0.43 14.87
CA ALA A 52 -2.99 -1.89 14.74
C ALA A 52 -4.42 -2.45 14.64
N GLU A 53 -5.36 -1.85 15.37
CA GLU A 53 -6.78 -2.20 15.33
C GLU A 53 -7.40 -1.88 13.96
N GLU A 54 -7.12 -0.69 13.42
CA GLU A 54 -7.60 -0.28 12.09
C GLU A 54 -7.01 -1.14 10.97
N GLU A 55 -5.72 -1.49 11.06
CA GLU A 55 -5.07 -2.42 10.13
C GLU A 55 -5.77 -3.77 10.14
N GLN A 56 -6.07 -4.31 11.32
CA GLN A 56 -6.74 -5.60 11.45
C GLN A 56 -8.16 -5.55 10.86
N CYS A 57 -8.91 -4.47 11.09
CA CYS A 57 -10.24 -4.27 10.51
C CYS A 57 -10.21 -4.13 8.99
N LEU A 58 -9.22 -3.44 8.43
CA LEU A 58 -9.03 -3.35 6.98
C LEU A 58 -8.75 -4.74 6.39
N ILE A 59 -7.82 -5.49 6.99
CA ILE A 59 -7.49 -6.85 6.55
C ILE A 59 -8.73 -7.75 6.60
N TRP A 60 -9.48 -7.78 7.70
CA TRP A 60 -10.67 -8.63 7.82
C TRP A 60 -11.76 -8.33 6.79
N GLU A 61 -11.93 -7.06 6.41
CA GLU A 61 -12.91 -6.70 5.38
C GLU A 61 -12.45 -7.08 3.97
N ILE A 62 -11.14 -7.02 3.70
CA ILE A 62 -10.56 -7.27 2.37
C ILE A 62 -10.35 -8.77 2.12
N GLU A 63 -9.89 -9.50 3.14
CA GLU A 63 -9.38 -10.88 3.04
C GLU A 63 -10.35 -11.83 2.32
N PRO A 64 -11.65 -11.88 2.66
CA PRO A 64 -12.57 -12.84 2.06
C PRO A 64 -12.73 -12.67 0.54
N HIS A 65 -12.42 -11.49 0.01
CA HIS A 65 -12.55 -11.17 -1.41
C HIS A 65 -11.25 -11.43 -2.16
N ILE A 66 -10.15 -10.85 -1.68
CA ILE A 66 -8.87 -10.92 -2.38
C ILE A 66 -8.23 -12.31 -2.27
N SER A 67 -8.49 -13.05 -1.18
CA SER A 67 -7.86 -14.36 -0.93
C SER A 67 -8.20 -15.42 -1.97
N ARG A 68 -9.34 -15.25 -2.66
CA ARG A 68 -9.86 -16.16 -3.68
C ARG A 68 -9.27 -15.91 -5.07
N LEU A 69 -8.61 -14.77 -5.28
CA LEU A 69 -8.00 -14.45 -6.55
C LEU A 69 -6.65 -15.16 -6.68
N PRO A 70 -6.37 -15.78 -7.83
CA PRO A 70 -5.04 -16.32 -8.11
C PRO A 70 -4.03 -15.17 -8.21
N TYR A 71 -2.76 -15.47 -7.91
CA TYR A 71 -1.68 -14.53 -8.20
C TYR A 71 -1.40 -14.49 -9.70
N GLU A 72 -1.26 -13.28 -10.23
CA GLU A 72 -0.88 -12.97 -11.60
C GLU A 72 0.64 -12.83 -11.72
N SER A 73 1.18 -13.32 -12.83
CA SER A 73 2.62 -13.34 -13.07
C SER A 73 3.17 -11.99 -13.53
N SER A 74 2.38 -11.16 -14.20
CA SER A 74 2.84 -9.89 -14.78
C SER A 74 1.68 -8.99 -15.20
N HIS A 75 1.81 -7.69 -14.93
CA HIS A 75 0.92 -6.65 -15.45
C HIS A 75 1.30 -6.25 -16.89
N TRP A 76 0.41 -5.56 -17.62
CA TRP A 76 0.60 -5.25 -19.06
C TRP A 76 1.82 -4.35 -19.36
N ASP A 77 2.26 -3.57 -18.36
CA ASP A 77 3.45 -2.70 -18.42
C ASP A 77 4.68 -3.32 -17.74
N ASP A 78 4.60 -4.58 -17.32
CA ASP A 78 5.67 -5.31 -16.62
C ASP A 78 6.08 -4.69 -15.27
N ALA A 79 5.28 -3.76 -14.72
CA ALA A 79 5.61 -3.05 -13.49
C ALA A 79 5.40 -3.88 -12.22
N ILE A 80 4.47 -4.85 -12.22
CA ILE A 80 4.10 -5.63 -11.04
C ILE A 80 4.14 -7.12 -11.37
N HIS A 81 4.71 -7.91 -10.45
CA HIS A 81 4.78 -9.37 -10.53
C HIS A 81 4.36 -10.04 -9.24
N GLY A 82 3.78 -11.23 -9.34
CA GLY A 82 3.37 -12.03 -8.20
C GLY A 82 2.34 -11.30 -7.34
N TYR A 83 1.33 -10.72 -7.98
CA TYR A 83 0.32 -9.88 -7.34
C TYR A 83 -1.08 -10.41 -7.59
N ARG A 84 -2.03 -9.97 -6.78
CA ARG A 84 -3.45 -10.04 -7.08
C ARG A 84 -4.08 -8.72 -6.68
N GLU A 85 -5.08 -8.30 -7.41
CA GLU A 85 -5.67 -6.99 -7.20
C GLU A 85 -7.18 -7.00 -7.33
N VAL A 86 -7.80 -6.05 -6.63
CA VAL A 86 -9.22 -5.77 -6.76
C VAL A 86 -9.47 -4.29 -6.53
N GLN A 87 -10.50 -3.74 -7.16
CA GLN A 87 -10.98 -2.40 -6.87
C GLN A 87 -12.29 -2.48 -6.10
N ARG A 88 -12.40 -1.70 -5.01
CA ARG A 88 -13.58 -1.72 -4.13
C ARG A 88 -14.06 -0.32 -3.79
N ARG A 89 -15.36 -0.10 -3.96
CA ARG A 89 -16.03 1.16 -3.61
C ARG A 89 -16.71 1.15 -2.24
N LYS A 90 -17.35 0.03 -1.87
CA LYS A 90 -18.15 -0.07 -0.63
C LYS A 90 -17.25 -0.50 0.52
N TRP A 91 -17.27 0.25 1.62
CA TRP A 91 -16.47 -0.06 2.81
C TRP A 91 -17.37 -0.01 4.05
N SER A 92 -17.04 -0.79 5.08
CA SER A 92 -17.68 -0.64 6.38
C SER A 92 -17.51 0.80 6.91
N PRO A 93 -18.43 1.31 7.74
CA PRO A 93 -18.29 2.66 8.30
C PRO A 93 -16.97 2.87 9.05
N HIS A 94 -16.47 1.82 9.73
CA HIS A 94 -15.20 1.86 10.43
C HIS A 94 -14.02 2.05 9.46
N ASN A 95 -13.87 1.16 8.46
CA ASN A 95 -12.78 1.28 7.49
C ASN A 95 -12.91 2.51 6.59
N ARG A 96 -14.15 2.95 6.32
CA ARG A 96 -14.40 4.20 5.60
C ARG A 96 -13.81 5.41 6.33
N SER A 97 -13.88 5.44 7.67
CA SER A 97 -13.29 6.54 8.45
C SER A 97 -11.77 6.63 8.31
N VAL A 98 -11.08 5.49 8.17
CA VAL A 98 -9.63 5.43 7.91
C VAL A 98 -9.32 5.94 6.50
N LEU A 99 -10.10 5.50 5.50
CA LEU A 99 -9.92 5.96 4.11
C LEU A 99 -10.21 7.45 3.94
N ASP A 100 -11.21 7.98 4.64
CA ASP A 100 -11.52 9.41 4.63
C ASP A 100 -10.39 10.23 5.31
N ARG A 101 -9.73 9.69 6.35
CA ARG A 101 -8.51 10.29 6.91
C ARG A 101 -7.39 10.35 5.88
N VAL A 102 -7.11 9.25 5.17
CA VAL A 102 -6.11 9.25 4.08
C VAL A 102 -6.45 10.29 3.02
N CYS A 103 -7.71 10.34 2.59
CA CYS A 103 -8.20 11.29 1.59
C CYS A 103 -7.96 12.75 2.00
N ARG A 104 -8.21 13.10 3.27
CA ARG A 104 -7.96 14.44 3.79
C ARG A 104 -6.47 14.78 3.81
N GLU A 105 -5.63 13.88 4.30
CA GLU A 105 -4.20 14.14 4.46
C GLU A 105 -3.42 14.14 3.14
N ALA A 106 -3.80 13.27 2.20
CA ALA A 106 -3.05 13.05 0.97
C ALA A 106 -3.65 13.72 -0.27
N CYS A 107 -4.96 13.96 -0.30
CA CYS A 107 -5.68 14.33 -1.54
C CYS A 107 -6.57 15.57 -1.39
N GLY A 108 -6.47 16.30 -0.27
CA GLY A 108 -7.29 17.50 -0.04
C GLY A 108 -8.80 17.23 -0.03
N GLY A 109 -9.22 15.99 0.24
CA GLY A 109 -10.64 15.61 0.33
C GLY A 109 -11.28 15.10 -0.96
N GLN A 110 -10.56 15.01 -2.08
CA GLN A 110 -11.09 14.47 -3.34
C GLN A 110 -10.28 13.25 -3.81
N VAL A 111 -10.95 12.11 -3.97
CA VAL A 111 -10.34 10.85 -4.45
C VAL A 111 -11.28 10.11 -5.38
N MET A 112 -10.71 9.21 -6.19
CA MET A 112 -11.50 8.31 -7.02
C MET A 112 -12.40 7.41 -6.15
N PRO A 113 -13.59 7.03 -6.65
CA PRO A 113 -14.58 6.33 -5.83
C PRO A 113 -14.20 4.89 -5.49
N PHE A 114 -13.32 4.26 -6.27
CA PHE A 114 -12.80 2.93 -5.96
C PHE A 114 -11.41 3.02 -5.37
N VAL A 115 -11.21 2.27 -4.30
CA VAL A 115 -9.91 2.04 -3.69
C VAL A 115 -9.31 0.80 -4.33
N HIS A 116 -8.10 0.94 -4.86
CA HIS A 116 -7.31 -0.16 -5.38
C HIS A 116 -6.65 -0.90 -4.23
N ILE A 117 -6.81 -2.22 -4.20
CA ILE A 117 -6.24 -3.12 -3.22
C ILE A 117 -5.28 -4.02 -4.00
N LEU A 118 -4.01 -3.98 -3.61
CA LEU A 118 -2.94 -4.79 -4.19
C LEU A 118 -2.38 -5.69 -3.09
N ASP A 119 -2.38 -7.00 -3.35
CA ASP A 119 -1.76 -8.00 -2.47
C ASP A 119 -0.60 -8.67 -3.20
N LEU A 120 0.57 -8.62 -2.58
CA LEU A 120 1.81 -9.14 -3.14
C LEU A 120 2.16 -10.47 -2.48
N ALA A 121 2.48 -11.47 -3.29
CA ALA A 121 3.08 -12.70 -2.80
C ALA A 121 4.44 -12.40 -2.14
N GLU A 122 4.95 -13.35 -1.36
CA GLU A 122 6.27 -13.24 -0.72
C GLU A 122 7.40 -12.99 -1.73
N VAL A 123 7.29 -13.58 -2.92
CA VAL A 123 8.23 -13.39 -4.05
C VAL A 123 7.76 -12.33 -5.04
N GLY A 124 6.63 -11.67 -4.75
CA GLY A 124 6.06 -10.60 -5.57
C GLY A 124 6.80 -9.30 -5.38
N GLY A 125 6.63 -8.38 -6.32
CA GLY A 125 7.32 -7.10 -6.30
C GLY A 125 6.78 -6.09 -7.30
N ILE A 126 7.13 -4.83 -7.04
CA ILE A 126 6.80 -3.69 -7.88
C ILE A 126 8.11 -3.11 -8.39
N LYS A 127 8.33 -3.14 -9.70
CA LYS A 127 9.49 -2.54 -10.38
C LYS A 127 9.38 -1.01 -10.38
N PRO A 128 10.50 -0.29 -10.59
CA PRO A 128 10.45 1.16 -10.78
C PRO A 128 9.52 1.52 -11.95
N HIS A 129 8.47 2.29 -11.65
CA HIS A 129 7.46 2.72 -12.62
C HIS A 129 6.88 4.08 -12.21
N VAL A 130 6.15 4.70 -13.12
CA VAL A 130 5.34 5.89 -12.86
C VAL A 130 3.89 5.49 -13.12
N ASP A 131 3.01 5.79 -12.18
CA ASP A 131 1.58 5.56 -12.35
C ASP A 131 1.09 6.18 -13.66
N SER A 132 0.32 5.41 -14.43
CA SER A 132 -0.20 5.87 -15.71
C SER A 132 -1.11 7.10 -15.52
N THR A 133 -0.94 8.11 -16.37
CA THR A 133 -1.85 9.26 -16.44
C THR A 133 -3.18 8.92 -17.12
N ARG A 134 -3.31 7.73 -17.73
CA ARG A 134 -4.55 7.26 -18.34
C ARG A 134 -5.49 6.75 -17.25
N VAL A 135 -6.67 7.37 -17.17
CA VAL A 135 -7.79 6.84 -16.38
C VAL A 135 -8.39 5.65 -17.12
N ILE A 136 -7.93 4.44 -16.82
CA ILE A 136 -8.46 3.21 -17.41
C ILE A 136 -9.49 2.64 -16.43
N TRP A 137 -10.78 2.95 -16.65
CA TRP A 137 -11.88 2.15 -16.11
C TRP A 137 -12.32 1.19 -17.21
N THR A 138 -12.25 -0.12 -16.97
CA THR A 138 -13.10 -1.05 -17.71
C THR A 138 -14.49 -0.99 -17.09
N SER A 139 -15.42 -0.46 -17.89
CA SER A 139 -16.87 -0.38 -17.67
C SER A 139 -17.54 -1.71 -17.35
#